data_AF-A0A0N1I641-F1
#
_entry.id   AF-A0A0N1I641-F1
#
_cell.length_a   1.000
_cell.length_b   1.000
_cell.length_c   1.000
_cell.angle_alpha   90.00
_cell.angle_beta   90.00
_cell.angle_gamma   90.00
#
_symmetry.space_group_name_H-M   'P 1'
#
loop_
_entity.id
_entity.type
_entity.pdbx_description
1 polymer ?
#
loop_
_entity_poly.entity_id
_entity_poly.type
_entity_poly.pdbx_seq_one_letter_code
_entity_poly.pdbx_strand_id
1 'polypeptide(L)'
;MGQQISECKAGIPLGLCGLDQIDWGGQAGAFYECWKLSPCCGSPDLMGCLFCLLHWTCLSPCSACKLYATSLGDHCSLWPHCFCILCCPVGRLFTRYNLRKKSGTKGNIVGDCICIWCCAPCACCQELRSVSPGGWRIVPECTVPGILVPGCRFLA
;
A
#
# COMPACT_ATOMS: atom_id res chain seq x y z
N MET A 1 -17.04 -10.47 -4.26
CA MET A 1 -17.06 -11.37 -3.08
C MET A 1 -16.76 -12.82 -3.45
N GLY A 2 -17.27 -13.36 -4.57
CA GLY A 2 -16.98 -14.75 -4.97
C GLY A 2 -15.49 -15.04 -5.20
N GLN A 3 -14.75 -14.12 -5.81
CA GLN A 3 -13.32 -14.28 -6.08
C GLN A 3 -12.47 -14.25 -4.79
N GLN A 4 -12.76 -13.33 -3.87
CA GLN A 4 -12.07 -13.26 -2.57
C GLN A 4 -12.28 -14.54 -1.75
N ILE A 5 -13.50 -15.10 -1.78
CA ILE A 5 -13.79 -16.37 -1.12
C ILE A 5 -13.03 -17.53 -1.78
N SER A 6 -12.91 -17.52 -3.11
CA SER A 6 -12.13 -18.51 -3.85
C SER A 6 -10.64 -18.45 -3.48
N GLU A 7 -10.06 -17.26 -3.34
CA GLU A 7 -8.66 -17.07 -2.90
C GLU A 7 -8.42 -17.61 -1.49
N CYS A 8 -9.32 -17.29 -0.55
CA CYS A 8 -9.22 -17.81 0.81
C CYS A 8 -9.31 -19.34 0.83
N LYS A 9 -10.19 -19.94 0.02
CA LYS A 9 -10.31 -21.39 -0.10
C LYS A 9 -9.09 -22.04 -0.75
N ALA A 10 -8.53 -21.41 -1.78
CA ALA A 10 -7.33 -21.91 -2.46
C ALA A 10 -6.07 -21.87 -1.57
N GLY A 11 -6.01 -20.96 -0.58
CA GLY A 11 -4.89 -20.83 0.36
C GLY A 11 -4.88 -21.84 1.52
N ILE A 12 -5.97 -22.57 1.76
CA ILE A 12 -6.09 -23.57 2.84
C ILE A 12 -5.83 -24.95 2.22
N PRO A 13 -4.81 -25.74 2.65
CA PRO A 13 -4.20 -25.75 3.99
C PRO A 13 -2.74 -25.26 4.08
N LEU A 14 -2.13 -24.78 2.98
CA LEU A 14 -0.69 -24.49 2.90
C LEU A 14 -0.28 -23.11 3.46
N GLY A 15 -1.19 -22.12 3.47
CA GLY A 15 -0.92 -20.78 3.99
C GLY A 15 -1.53 -20.61 5.37
N LEU A 16 -0.78 -20.88 6.44
CA LEU A 16 -1.19 -20.67 7.84
C LEU A 16 -1.63 -19.20 8.00
N CYS A 17 -2.94 -18.96 7.92
CA CYS A 17 -3.55 -17.63 7.90
C CYS A 17 -3.00 -16.66 6.82
N GLY A 18 -2.49 -17.15 5.69
CA GLY A 18 -1.97 -16.30 4.63
C GLY A 18 -0.53 -15.81 4.84
N LEU A 19 0.26 -16.45 5.71
CA LEU A 19 1.70 -16.17 5.90
C LEU A 19 2.56 -16.46 4.66
N ASP A 20 2.03 -17.16 3.66
CA ASP A 20 2.67 -17.39 2.36
C ASP A 20 2.85 -16.10 1.54
N GLN A 21 2.13 -15.01 1.86
CA GLN A 21 2.21 -13.73 1.14
C GLN A 21 3.07 -12.67 1.85
N ILE A 22 3.92 -13.09 2.80
CA ILE A 22 4.84 -12.19 3.52
C ILE A 22 5.93 -11.64 2.61
N ASP A 23 6.27 -12.36 1.54
CA ASP A 23 7.25 -11.98 0.53
C ASP A 23 6.57 -11.77 -0.81
N TRP A 24 6.71 -10.57 -1.35
CA TRP A 24 6.17 -10.19 -2.66
C TRP A 24 7.21 -10.34 -3.78
N GLY A 25 8.45 -10.70 -3.42
CA GLY A 25 9.57 -10.78 -4.34
C GLY A 25 9.97 -9.42 -4.92
N GLY A 26 10.96 -9.47 -5.82
CA GLY A 26 11.45 -8.29 -6.53
C GLY A 26 11.86 -7.14 -5.61
N GLN A 27 11.41 -5.93 -5.94
CA GLN A 27 11.73 -4.72 -5.20
C GLN A 27 10.96 -4.60 -3.86
N ALA A 28 9.73 -5.13 -3.81
CA ALA A 28 8.88 -5.10 -2.62
C ALA A 28 9.46 -5.98 -1.50
N GLY A 29 10.01 -7.15 -1.87
CA GLY A 29 10.64 -8.09 -0.95
C GLY A 29 9.70 -8.55 0.16
N ALA A 30 10.28 -8.95 1.29
CA ALA A 30 9.51 -9.40 2.44
C ALA A 30 9.10 -8.25 3.37
N PHE A 31 7.93 -8.37 3.99
CA PHE A 31 7.35 -7.28 4.80
C PHE A 31 8.22 -6.92 6.01
N TYR A 32 8.88 -7.91 6.62
CA TYR A 32 9.74 -7.72 7.79
C TYR A 32 11.03 -6.96 7.46
N GLU A 33 11.39 -6.80 6.19
CA GLU A 33 12.57 -6.04 5.75
C GLU A 33 12.36 -4.52 5.82
N CYS A 34 11.75 -4.02 6.91
CA CYS A 34 11.47 -2.61 7.12
C CYS A 34 12.74 -1.76 7.23
N TRP A 35 13.89 -2.38 7.55
CA TRP A 35 15.20 -1.74 7.53
C TRP A 35 15.70 -1.39 6.11
N LYS A 36 15.10 -1.94 5.05
CA LYS A 36 15.41 -1.55 3.67
C LYS A 36 14.75 -0.22 3.35
N LEU A 37 15.42 0.87 3.74
CA LEU A 37 14.96 2.25 3.50
C LEU A 37 14.93 2.61 2.01
N SER A 38 15.79 2.01 1.18
CA SER A 38 15.64 2.05 -0.27
C SER A 38 14.89 0.79 -0.73
N PRO A 39 13.85 0.90 -1.58
CA PRO A 39 13.30 2.13 -2.17
C PRO A 39 12.14 2.77 -1.40
N CYS A 40 11.88 2.42 -0.13
CA CYS A 40 10.81 3.06 0.67
C CYS A 40 10.87 4.60 0.60
N CYS A 41 12.08 5.17 0.68
CA CYS A 41 12.37 6.60 0.63
C CYS A 41 12.80 7.09 -0.78
N GLY A 42 12.96 6.18 -1.74
CA GLY A 42 13.68 6.40 -2.99
C GLY A 42 15.14 5.96 -2.93
N SER A 43 15.99 6.52 -3.80
CA SER A 43 17.45 6.32 -3.75
C SER A 43 18.05 6.88 -2.45
N PRO A 44 19.23 6.40 -2.01
CA PRO A 44 19.94 6.94 -0.85
C PRO A 44 20.57 8.31 -1.19
N ASP A 45 19.74 9.27 -1.59
CA ASP A 45 20.10 10.65 -1.87
C ASP A 45 19.39 11.59 -0.87
N LEU A 46 20.04 12.72 -0.58
CA LEU A 46 19.54 13.69 0.41
C LEU A 46 18.12 14.19 0.07
N MET A 47 17.84 14.41 -1.21
CA MET A 47 16.54 14.90 -1.66
C MET A 47 15.43 13.85 -1.46
N GLY A 48 15.71 12.58 -1.78
CA GLY A 48 14.82 11.45 -1.49
C GLY A 48 14.46 11.36 0.00
N CYS A 49 15.46 11.49 0.88
CA CYS A 49 15.24 11.52 2.33
C CYS A 49 14.38 12.70 2.77
N LEU A 50 14.67 13.92 2.29
CA LEU A 50 13.89 15.12 2.61
C LEU A 50 12.44 15.00 2.13
N PHE A 51 12.22 14.49 0.91
CA PHE A 51 10.88 14.24 0.40
C PHE A 51 10.16 13.17 1.22
N CYS A 52 10.83 12.10 1.63
CA CYS A 52 10.24 11.09 2.48
C CYS A 52 9.81 11.69 3.83
N LEU A 53 10.68 12.48 4.47
CA LEU A 53 10.35 13.17 5.72
C LEU A 53 9.15 14.09 5.52
N LEU A 54 9.19 15.02 4.57
CA LEU A 54 8.09 15.94 4.27
C LEU A 54 6.74 15.21 4.09
N HIS A 55 6.75 14.13 3.30
CA HIS A 55 5.53 13.43 2.94
C HIS A 55 4.96 12.54 4.04
N TRP A 56 5.80 11.97 4.90
CA TRP A 56 5.37 11.07 5.96
C TRP A 56 5.30 11.70 7.35
N THR A 57 5.86 12.89 7.55
CA THR A 57 5.69 13.67 8.79
C THR A 57 4.67 14.81 8.63
N CYS A 58 4.68 15.53 7.50
CA CYS A 58 3.80 16.69 7.30
C CYS A 58 2.58 16.40 6.43
N LEU A 59 2.71 15.50 5.44
CA LEU A 59 1.66 15.21 4.46
C LEU A 59 1.17 13.76 4.53
N SER A 60 1.37 13.05 5.65
CA SER A 60 1.11 11.62 5.80
C SER A 60 -0.28 11.19 5.30
N PRO A 61 -1.40 11.88 5.66
CA PRO A 61 -2.71 11.51 5.12
C PRO A 61 -2.75 11.66 3.60
N CYS A 62 -2.26 12.76 3.05
CA CYS A 62 -2.22 13.01 1.61
C CYS A 62 -1.40 11.97 0.85
N SER A 63 -0.21 11.64 1.35
CA SER A 63 0.70 10.65 0.75
C SER A 63 0.07 9.25 0.75
N ALA A 64 -0.60 8.89 1.83
CA ALA A 64 -1.37 7.64 1.89
C ALA A 64 -2.58 7.67 0.94
N CYS A 65 -3.26 8.82 0.76
CA CYS A 65 -4.35 8.96 -0.21
C CYS A 65 -3.83 8.70 -1.62
N LYS A 66 -2.70 9.30 -1.96
CA LYS A 66 -2.06 9.08 -3.27
C LYS A 66 -1.65 7.64 -3.46
N LEU A 67 -1.07 7.00 -2.44
CA LEU A 67 -0.71 5.58 -2.49
C LEU A 67 -1.94 4.69 -2.76
N TYR A 68 -3.06 5.00 -2.11
CA TYR A 68 -4.31 4.28 -2.36
C TYR A 68 -4.83 4.49 -3.79
N ALA A 69 -4.84 5.73 -4.29
CA ALA A 69 -5.20 6.03 -5.68
C ALA A 69 -4.29 5.29 -6.67
N THR A 70 -2.98 5.24 -6.40
CA THR A 70 -2.00 4.48 -7.18
C THR A 70 -2.29 2.98 -7.17
N SER A 71 -2.76 2.44 -6.04
CA SER A 71 -3.17 1.02 -5.95
C SER A 71 -4.35 0.70 -6.87
N LEU A 72 -5.27 1.65 -7.07
CA LEU A 72 -6.41 1.53 -7.97
C LEU A 72 -6.09 1.91 -9.43
N GLY A 73 -5.00 2.64 -9.66
CA GLY A 73 -4.74 3.27 -10.95
C GLY A 73 -5.64 4.48 -11.22
N ASP A 74 -6.21 5.07 -10.17
CA ASP A 74 -7.09 6.24 -10.24
C ASP A 74 -6.31 7.56 -10.05
N HIS A 75 -6.94 8.69 -10.38
CA HIS A 75 -6.38 10.01 -10.14
C HIS A 75 -6.20 10.29 -8.63
N CYS A 76 -5.18 11.08 -8.28
CA CYS A 76 -4.95 11.49 -6.89
C CYS A 76 -6.14 12.34 -6.40
N SER A 77 -6.88 11.82 -5.43
CA SER A 77 -7.98 12.52 -4.75
C SER A 77 -7.76 12.51 -3.24
N LEU A 78 -7.68 13.70 -2.64
CA LEU A 78 -7.42 13.84 -1.20
C LEU A 78 -8.70 13.64 -0.36
N TRP A 79 -9.85 13.99 -0.92
CA TRP A 79 -11.15 13.89 -0.29
C TRP A 79 -12.01 12.91 -1.09
N PRO A 80 -12.51 11.77 -0.54
CA PRO A 80 -12.62 11.34 0.86
C PRO A 80 -11.48 10.44 1.35
N HIS A 81 -10.37 10.31 0.63
CA HIS A 81 -9.29 9.40 1.03
C HIS A 81 -8.69 9.74 2.40
N CYS A 82 -8.62 11.03 2.77
CA CYS A 82 -8.22 11.45 4.12
C CYS A 82 -9.14 10.85 5.18
N PHE A 83 -10.45 10.73 4.92
CA PHE A 83 -11.40 10.07 5.82
C PHE A 83 -11.15 8.56 5.89
N CYS A 84 -10.86 7.90 4.76
CA CYS A 84 -10.54 6.47 4.72
C CYS A 84 -9.24 6.13 5.45
N ILE A 85 -8.26 7.03 5.46
CA ILE A 85 -6.96 6.83 6.12
C ILE A 85 -6.97 7.25 7.58
N LEU A 86 -7.68 8.33 7.93
CA LEU A 86 -7.74 8.84 9.30
C LEU A 86 -8.79 8.12 10.16
N CYS A 87 -9.91 7.66 9.58
CA CYS A 87 -11.02 7.09 10.34
C CYS A 87 -11.16 5.57 10.22
N CYS A 88 -10.39 4.90 9.35
CA CYS A 88 -10.51 3.46 9.16
C CYS A 88 -9.15 2.78 8.94
N PRO A 89 -8.60 2.02 9.91
CA PRO A 89 -7.39 1.20 9.69
C PRO A 89 -7.55 0.20 8.52
N VAL A 90 -8.79 -0.05 8.08
CA VAL A 90 -9.13 -0.87 6.91
C VAL A 90 -8.67 -0.25 5.58
N GLY A 91 -8.44 1.07 5.51
CA GLY A 91 -7.91 1.73 4.29
C GLY A 91 -6.58 1.11 3.82
N ARG A 92 -5.75 0.68 4.77
CA ARG A 92 -4.48 -0.01 4.50
C ARG A 92 -4.72 -1.42 3.94
N LEU A 93 -5.78 -2.11 4.36
CA LEU A 93 -6.14 -3.42 3.82
C LEU A 93 -6.50 -3.32 2.33
N PHE A 94 -7.29 -2.33 1.94
CA PHE A 94 -7.60 -2.09 0.53
C PHE A 94 -6.34 -1.77 -0.27
N THR A 95 -5.50 -0.87 0.23
CA THR A 95 -4.25 -0.47 -0.43
C THR A 95 -3.34 -1.67 -0.65
N ARG A 96 -3.06 -2.44 0.41
CA ARG A 96 -2.19 -3.61 0.36
C ARG A 96 -2.73 -4.68 -0.60
N TYR A 97 -4.01 -5.04 -0.48
CA TYR A 97 -4.64 -6.02 -1.35
C TYR A 97 -4.54 -5.59 -2.82
N ASN A 98 -4.85 -4.33 -3.13
CA ASN A 98 -4.82 -3.81 -4.49
C ASN A 98 -3.39 -3.79 -5.06
N LEU A 99 -2.38 -3.39 -4.27
CA LEU A 99 -0.97 -3.41 -4.69
C LEU A 99 -0.47 -4.84 -4.94
N ARG A 100 -0.85 -5.79 -4.08
CA ARG A 100 -0.52 -7.22 -4.25
C ARG A 100 -1.14 -7.78 -5.53
N LYS A 101 -2.42 -7.48 -5.78
CA LYS A 101 -3.11 -7.87 -7.01
C LYS A 101 -2.47 -7.26 -8.26
N LYS A 102 -2.17 -5.97 -8.23
CA LYS A 102 -1.57 -5.24 -9.34
C LYS A 102 -0.17 -5.76 -9.71
N SER A 103 0.58 -6.24 -8.71
CA SER A 103 1.89 -6.88 -8.93
C SER A 103 1.80 -8.36 -9.33
N GLY A 104 0.61 -8.97 -9.32
CA GLY A 104 0.43 -10.40 -9.60
C GLY A 104 0.91 -11.30 -8.46
N THR A 105 1.15 -10.75 -7.27
CA THR A 105 1.66 -11.48 -6.12
C THR A 105 0.57 -12.39 -5.54
N LYS A 106 0.90 -13.68 -5.34
CA LYS A 106 -0.02 -14.66 -4.76
C LYS A 106 -0.32 -14.31 -3.30
N GLY A 107 -1.55 -14.57 -2.88
CA GLY A 107 -2.00 -14.29 -1.52
C GLY A 107 -3.51 -14.11 -1.43
N ASN A 108 -3.99 -13.80 -0.24
CA ASN A 108 -5.40 -13.64 0.09
C ASN A 108 -5.62 -12.49 1.08
N ILE A 109 -6.86 -12.01 1.15
CA ILE A 109 -7.23 -10.90 2.03
C ILE A 109 -6.97 -11.16 3.52
N VAL A 110 -6.97 -12.43 3.97
CA VAL A 110 -6.76 -12.80 5.38
C VAL A 110 -5.32 -12.51 5.78
N GLY A 111 -4.33 -12.98 5.02
CA GLY A 111 -2.94 -12.67 5.37
C GLY A 111 -2.55 -11.22 5.08
N ASP A 112 -3.22 -10.52 4.17
CA ASP A 112 -3.10 -9.06 4.06
C ASP A 112 -3.55 -8.37 5.37
N CYS A 113 -4.67 -8.82 5.95
CA CYS A 113 -5.17 -8.35 7.24
C CYS A 113 -4.15 -8.63 8.37
N ILE A 114 -3.59 -9.84 8.42
CA ILE A 114 -2.61 -10.22 9.45
C ILE A 114 -1.32 -9.42 9.33
N CYS A 115 -0.79 -9.21 8.12
CA CYS A 115 0.41 -8.40 7.92
C CYS A 115 0.23 -6.98 8.47
N ILE A 116 -0.95 -6.39 8.25
CA ILE A 116 -1.27 -5.04 8.73
C ILE A 116 -1.43 -5.01 10.25
N TRP A 117 -2.14 -5.98 10.84
CA TRP A 117 -2.38 -6.00 12.29
C TRP A 117 -1.15 -6.42 13.11
N CYS A 118 -0.28 -7.29 12.58
CA CYS A 118 0.93 -7.73 13.27
C CYS A 118 2.07 -6.72 13.19
N CYS A 119 2.27 -6.06 12.03
CA CYS A 119 3.22 -4.97 11.91
C CYS A 119 2.82 -3.99 10.80
N ALA A 120 1.94 -3.04 11.12
CA ALA A 120 1.52 -1.99 10.19
C ALA A 120 2.70 -1.17 9.59
N PRO A 121 3.77 -0.84 10.33
CA PRO A 121 4.95 -0.17 9.77
C PRO A 121 5.67 -1.03 8.73
N CYS A 122 5.87 -2.32 9.03
CA CYS A 122 6.50 -3.29 8.13
C CYS A 122 5.70 -3.44 6.83
N ALA A 123 4.38 -3.63 6.97
CA ALA A 123 3.46 -3.68 5.83
C ALA A 123 3.51 -2.38 5.02
N CYS A 124 3.60 -1.21 5.67
CA CYS A 124 3.75 0.09 5.00
C CYS A 124 5.02 0.15 4.16
N CYS A 125 6.17 -0.19 4.75
CA CYS A 125 7.43 -0.21 4.03
C CYS A 125 7.38 -1.14 2.81
N GLN A 126 6.75 -2.30 2.91
CA GLN A 126 6.55 -3.20 1.78
C GLN A 126 5.65 -2.58 0.69
N GLU A 127 4.52 -1.98 1.08
CA GLU A 127 3.61 -1.26 0.17
C GLU A 127 4.38 -0.15 -0.59
N LEU A 128 5.18 0.65 0.12
CA LEU A 128 5.98 1.72 -0.48
C LEU A 128 7.05 1.20 -1.45
N ARG A 129 7.71 0.09 -1.13
CA ARG A 129 8.69 -0.53 -2.03
C ARG A 129 8.07 -1.17 -3.25
N SER A 130 6.80 -1.56 -3.18
CA SER A 130 6.07 -2.17 -4.29
C SER A 130 5.70 -1.18 -5.39
N VAL A 131 5.82 0.12 -5.13
CA VAL A 131 5.56 1.19 -6.10
C VAL A 131 6.80 2.04 -6.31
N SER A 132 6.83 2.82 -7.39
CA SER A 132 7.84 3.87 -7.52
C SER A 132 7.55 5.01 -6.53
N PRO A 133 8.55 5.81 -6.12
CA PRO A 133 8.33 6.91 -5.18
C PRO A 133 7.24 7.91 -5.62
N GLY A 134 7.07 8.11 -6.93
CA GLY A 134 6.02 8.96 -7.48
C GLY A 134 4.59 8.46 -7.19
N GLY A 135 4.42 7.20 -6.79
CA GLY A 135 3.13 6.61 -6.41
C GLY A 135 2.56 7.13 -5.10
N TRP A 136 3.38 7.69 -4.22
CA TRP A 136 2.94 8.25 -2.93
C TRP A 136 3.37 9.71 -2.72
N ARG A 137 4.41 10.20 -3.41
CA ARG A 137 4.84 11.60 -3.31
C ARG A 137 3.80 12.55 -3.88
N ILE A 138 3.44 13.58 -3.15
CA ILE A 138 2.53 14.65 -3.59
C ILE A 138 3.32 15.71 -4.36
N VAL A 139 4.47 16.13 -3.85
CA VAL A 139 5.31 17.15 -4.50
C VAL A 139 6.60 16.49 -5.01
N PRO A 140 6.99 16.68 -6.28
CA PRO A 140 6.35 17.49 -7.33
C PRO A 140 5.25 16.77 -8.16
N GLU A 141 4.93 15.52 -7.84
CA GLU A 141 4.18 14.61 -8.73
C GLU A 141 2.65 14.82 -8.75
N CYS A 142 2.13 15.80 -8.03
CA CYS A 142 0.71 16.18 -7.98
C CYS A 142 0.60 17.70 -8.01
N THR A 143 0.20 18.26 -9.14
CA THR A 143 0.05 19.70 -9.35
C THR A 143 -1.28 20.23 -8.83
N VAL A 144 -2.37 19.49 -9.06
CA VAL A 144 -3.71 19.80 -8.56
C VAL A 144 -4.40 18.51 -8.11
N PRO A 145 -4.61 18.27 -6.80
CA PRO A 145 -5.39 17.13 -6.35
C PRO A 145 -6.85 17.30 -6.79
N GLY A 146 -7.40 16.29 -7.46
CA GLY A 146 -8.81 16.31 -7.86
C GLY A 146 -9.72 16.19 -6.64
N ILE A 147 -10.82 16.93 -6.64
CA ILE A 147 -11.94 16.69 -5.70
C ILE A 147 -12.89 15.70 -6.37
N LEU A 148 -12.47 14.44 -6.40
CA LEU A 148 -13.28 13.33 -6.89
C LEU A 148 -13.50 12.38 -5.73
N VAL A 149 -14.66 11.73 -5.67
CA VAL A 149 -14.96 10.71 -4.67
C VAL A 149 -14.63 9.34 -5.28
N PRO A 150 -13.45 8.73 -5.03
CA PRO A 150 -13.16 7.43 -5.58
C PRO A 150 -13.78 6.37 -4.66
N GLY A 151 -14.33 5.32 -5.25
CA GLY A 151 -14.97 4.26 -4.49
C GLY A 151 -13.95 3.41 -3.72
N CYS A 152 -14.29 3.04 -2.48
CA CYS A 152 -13.53 2.03 -1.73
C CYS A 152 -13.82 0.65 -2.34
N ARG A 153 -12.89 0.13 -3.15
CA ARG A 153 -13.04 -1.17 -3.80
C ARG A 153 -11.77 -2.02 -3.74
N PHE A 154 -11.96 -3.33 -3.67
CA PHE A 154 -10.94 -4.33 -3.95
C PHE A 154 -10.92 -4.59 -5.44
N LEU A 155 -9.72 -4.70 -6.03
CA LEU A 155 -9.56 -5.20 -7.39
C LEU A 155 -10.10 -6.64 -7.49
N ALA A 156 -10.72 -6.96 -8.62
CA ALA A 156 -11.07 -8.33 -8.96
C ALA A 156 -9.79 -9.08 -9.32
#